data_AF-A0A7K1UVV6-F1
#
_entry.id   AF-A0A7K1UVV6-F1
#
_cell.length_a   1.000
_cell.length_b   1.000
_cell.length_c   1.000
_cell.angle_alpha   90.00
_cell.angle_beta   90.00
_cell.angle_gamma   90.00
#
_symmetry.space_group_name_H-M   'P 1'
#
loop_
_entity.id
_entity.type
_entity.pdbx_description
1 polymer ?
#
loop_
_entity_poly.entity_id
_entity_poly.type
_entity_poly.pdbx_seq_one_letter_code
_entity_poly.pdbx_strand_id
1 'polypeptide(L)'
;MARWRDFLDRFRPAGTPGPAGPHGVPADRAAEASAELLPVLRRLDSIQDEADRLRAEAERRAERIRADGDAQAHALVDNARAAAESVTAETMAAELARAEPPNPADQTAAAAVGDRAQRRLPEYVRRVTDRARADLDALCASDRKSLS
;
A
#
# COMPACT_ATOMS: atom_id res chain seq x y z
N MET A 1 -13.99 92.68 -48.98
CA MET A 1 -15.01 91.65 -49.20
C MET A 1 -14.40 90.57 -50.08
N ALA A 2 -14.29 89.33 -49.59
CA ALA A 2 -13.77 88.22 -50.38
C ALA A 2 -14.60 88.08 -51.67
N ARG A 3 -13.94 87.99 -52.83
CA ARG A 3 -14.62 87.90 -54.12
C ARG A 3 -15.09 86.46 -54.31
N TRP A 4 -16.21 86.28 -54.99
CA TRP A 4 -16.79 84.95 -55.28
C TRP A 4 -15.79 83.95 -55.89
N ARG A 5 -14.80 84.44 -56.64
CA ARG A 5 -13.70 83.63 -57.19
C ARG A 5 -12.78 83.05 -56.11
N ASP A 6 -12.51 83.79 -55.05
CA ASP A 6 -11.66 83.36 -53.93
C ASP A 6 -12.31 82.20 -53.15
N PHE A 7 -13.65 82.17 -53.12
CA PHE A 7 -14.41 81.07 -52.51
C PHE A 7 -14.32 79.78 -53.34
N LEU A 8 -14.37 79.88 -54.66
CA LEU A 8 -14.32 78.72 -55.56
C LEU A 8 -12.92 78.09 -55.64
N ASP A 9 -11.85 78.86 -55.46
CA ASP A 9 -10.48 78.33 -55.44
C ASP A 9 -10.24 77.33 -54.29
N ARG A 10 -11.00 77.44 -53.18
CA ARG A 10 -10.91 76.51 -52.06
C ARG A 10 -11.48 75.12 -52.38
N PHE A 11 -12.37 75.03 -53.36
CA PHE A 11 -12.96 73.77 -53.82
C PHE A 11 -12.23 73.20 -55.04
N ARG A 12 -11.14 73.82 -55.48
CA ARG A 12 -10.28 73.22 -56.48
C ARG A 12 -9.70 71.93 -55.88
N PRO A 13 -9.93 70.75 -56.49
CA PRO A 13 -9.35 69.51 -56.01
C PRO A 13 -7.84 69.70 -55.96
N ALA A 14 -7.22 69.44 -54.80
CA ALA A 14 -5.79 69.22 -54.74
C ALA A 14 -5.49 68.15 -55.79
N GLY A 15 -4.60 68.45 -56.74
CA GLY A 15 -4.32 67.57 -57.87
C GLY A 15 -4.05 66.14 -57.42
N THR A 16 -4.17 65.19 -58.34
CA THR A 16 -3.84 63.77 -58.10
C THR A 16 -2.53 63.65 -57.34
N PRO A 17 -2.50 62.94 -56.19
CA PRO A 17 -1.26 62.65 -55.48
C PRO A 17 -0.23 62.10 -56.47
N GLY A 18 1.02 62.53 -56.34
CA GLY A 18 2.11 62.02 -57.16
C GLY A 18 2.21 60.48 -57.05
N PRO A 19 2.86 59.81 -58.02
CA PRO A 19 3.04 58.38 -57.98
C PRO A 19 3.64 57.95 -56.64
N ALA A 20 3.10 56.90 -56.03
CA ALA A 20 3.68 56.32 -54.82
C ALA A 20 5.17 56.04 -55.09
N GLY A 21 6.06 56.65 -54.29
CA GLY A 21 7.48 56.33 -54.33
C GLY A 21 7.70 54.84 -54.07
N PRO A 22 8.87 54.28 -54.44
CA PRO A 22 9.17 52.86 -54.22
C PRO A 22 8.90 52.51 -52.76
N HIS A 23 7.91 51.64 -52.54
CA HIS A 23 7.43 51.27 -51.22
C HIS A 23 8.59 50.71 -50.38
N GLY A 24 8.93 51.40 -49.29
CA GLY A 24 9.91 50.98 -48.30
C GLY A 24 9.40 49.85 -47.40
N VAL A 25 9.13 48.68 -47.97
CA VAL A 25 8.91 47.46 -47.19
C VAL A 25 10.17 46.61 -47.33
N PRO A 26 10.88 46.28 -46.24
CA PRO A 26 12.04 45.41 -46.30
C PRO A 26 11.69 44.07 -46.95
N ALA A 27 12.52 43.65 -47.90
CA ALA A 27 12.27 42.51 -48.78
C ALA A 27 12.32 41.15 -48.06
N ASP A 28 12.87 41.08 -46.84
CA ASP A 28 13.02 39.84 -46.08
C ASP A 28 12.62 40.00 -44.62
N ARG A 29 11.30 39.97 -44.39
CA ARG A 29 10.71 39.99 -43.04
C ARG A 29 11.15 38.80 -42.17
N ALA A 30 11.54 37.68 -42.79
CA ALA A 30 11.99 36.50 -42.04
C ALA A 30 13.40 36.70 -41.49
N ALA A 31 14.30 37.32 -42.26
CA ALA A 31 15.64 37.69 -41.79
C ALA A 31 15.56 38.74 -40.67
N GLU A 32 14.69 39.75 -40.79
CA GLU A 32 14.48 40.76 -39.74
C GLU A 32 13.92 40.16 -38.46
N ALA A 33 12.84 39.37 -38.56
CA ALA A 33 12.26 38.68 -37.41
C ALA A 33 13.28 37.74 -36.75
N SER A 34 14.10 37.05 -37.54
CA SER A 34 15.17 36.20 -37.00
C SER A 34 16.23 37.03 -36.27
N ALA A 35 16.68 38.15 -36.83
CA ALA A 35 17.66 39.03 -36.19
C ALA A 35 17.14 39.60 -34.85
N GLU A 36 15.84 39.89 -34.76
CA GLU A 36 15.20 40.40 -33.55
C GLU A 36 14.96 39.30 -32.51
N LEU A 37 14.49 38.12 -32.92
CA LEU A 37 14.02 37.07 -32.01
C LEU A 37 15.11 36.09 -31.57
N LEU A 38 16.10 35.78 -32.42
CA LEU A 38 17.15 34.80 -32.07
C LEU A 38 17.83 35.10 -30.72
N PRO A 39 18.22 36.36 -30.41
CA PRO A 39 18.87 36.67 -29.14
C PRO A 39 18.00 36.37 -27.92
N VAL A 40 16.69 36.56 -28.02
CA VAL A 40 15.72 36.26 -26.95
C VAL A 40 15.51 34.75 -26.85
N LEU A 41 15.33 34.07 -27.98
CA LEU A 41 15.14 32.61 -28.02
C LEU A 41 16.37 31.86 -27.52
N ARG A 42 17.60 32.33 -27.81
CA ARG A 42 18.84 31.74 -27.28
C ARG A 42 18.96 31.81 -25.75
N ARG A 43 18.30 32.78 -25.10
CA ARG A 43 18.23 32.81 -23.63
C ARG A 43 17.30 31.72 -23.09
N LEU A 44 16.35 31.24 -23.89
CA LEU A 44 15.45 30.17 -23.51
C LEU A 44 16.14 28.81 -23.53
N ASP A 45 17.12 28.60 -24.43
CA ASP A 45 17.89 27.35 -24.51
C ASP A 45 18.54 27.00 -23.16
N SER A 46 19.20 27.96 -22.50
CA SER A 46 19.81 27.72 -21.18
C SER A 46 18.79 27.41 -20.08
N ILE A 47 17.59 27.98 -20.18
CA ILE A 47 16.50 27.72 -19.21
C ILE A 47 15.88 26.34 -19.46
N GLN A 48 15.78 25.90 -20.71
CA GLN A 48 15.34 24.55 -21.05
C GLN A 48 16.33 23.51 -20.52
N ASP A 49 17.63 23.73 -20.73
CA ASP A 49 18.70 22.87 -20.18
C ASP A 49 18.63 22.79 -18.65
N GLU A 50 18.41 23.92 -17.97
CA GLU A 50 18.26 23.97 -16.51
C GLU A 50 17.01 23.21 -16.05
N ALA A 51 15.88 23.38 -16.74
CA ALA A 51 14.65 22.69 -16.43
C ALA A 51 14.77 21.17 -16.62
N ASP A 52 15.47 20.72 -17.67
CA ASP A 52 15.75 19.30 -17.92
C ASP A 52 16.64 18.72 -16.81
N ARG A 53 17.68 19.45 -16.40
CA ARG A 53 18.55 19.04 -15.28
C ARG A 53 17.76 18.92 -13.98
N LEU A 54 16.91 19.90 -13.67
CA LEU A 54 16.09 19.91 -12.46
C LEU A 54 15.11 18.74 -12.44
N ARG A 55 14.44 18.45 -13.58
CA ARG A 55 13.56 17.28 -13.72
C ARG A 55 14.31 15.98 -13.48
N ALA A 56 15.46 15.80 -14.12
CA ALA A 56 16.27 14.60 -13.94
C ALA A 56 16.78 14.45 -12.50
N GLU A 57 17.12 15.54 -11.81
CA GLU A 57 17.50 15.50 -10.41
C GLU A 57 16.33 15.14 -9.49
N ALA A 58 15.16 15.73 -9.73
CA ALA A 58 13.94 15.43 -8.99
C ALA A 58 13.55 13.96 -9.12
N GLU A 59 13.64 13.39 -10.33
CA GLU A 59 13.40 11.96 -10.58
C GLU A 59 14.37 11.07 -9.79
N ARG A 60 15.67 11.35 -9.87
CA ARG A 60 16.68 10.61 -9.08
C ARG A 60 16.44 10.74 -7.59
N ARG A 61 16.03 11.91 -7.11
CA ARG A 61 15.71 12.14 -5.68
C ARG A 61 14.47 11.35 -5.26
N ALA A 62 13.42 11.36 -6.07
CA ALA A 62 12.20 10.61 -5.81
C ALA A 62 12.49 9.10 -5.73
N GLU A 63 13.32 8.57 -6.63
CA GLU A 63 13.72 7.17 -6.61
C GLU A 63 14.48 6.80 -5.34
N ARG A 64 15.44 7.63 -4.92
CA ARG A 64 16.15 7.42 -3.65
C ARG A 64 15.21 7.41 -2.45
N ILE A 65 14.28 8.38 -2.38
CA ILE A 65 13.31 8.46 -1.28
C ILE A 65 12.44 7.20 -1.22
N ARG A 66 12.00 6.68 -2.38
CA ARG A 66 11.25 5.42 -2.44
C ARG A 66 12.09 4.24 -1.93
N ALA A 67 13.30 4.06 -2.47
CA ALA A 67 14.19 2.97 -2.08
C ALA A 67 14.53 3.01 -0.58
N ASP A 68 14.84 4.19 -0.04
CA ASP A 68 15.12 4.37 1.38
C ASP A 68 13.88 4.06 2.24
N GLY A 69 12.70 4.50 1.80
CA GLY A 69 11.43 4.21 2.46
C GLY A 69 11.10 2.72 2.50
N ASP A 70 11.29 2.03 1.37
CA ASP A 70 11.06 0.58 1.27
C ASP A 70 12.04 -0.19 2.18
N ALA A 71 13.32 0.20 2.19
CA ALA A 71 14.32 -0.39 3.08
C ALA A 71 13.97 -0.20 4.57
N GLN A 72 13.53 0.99 4.95
CA GLN A 72 13.09 1.28 6.32
C GLN A 72 11.84 0.47 6.71
N ALA A 73 10.87 0.36 5.81
CA ALA A 73 9.66 -0.42 6.04
C ALA A 73 9.98 -1.91 6.23
N HIS A 74 10.86 -2.47 5.40
CA HIS A 74 11.33 -3.84 5.54
C HIS A 74 12.04 -4.06 6.89
N ALA A 75 12.97 -3.18 7.25
CA ALA A 75 13.66 -3.27 8.53
C ALA A 75 12.69 -3.20 9.73
N LEU A 76 11.65 -2.35 9.65
CA LEU A 76 10.64 -2.27 10.69
C LEU A 76 9.83 -3.57 10.83
N VAL A 77 9.40 -4.15 9.72
CA VAL A 77 8.66 -5.43 9.71
C VAL A 77 9.52 -6.57 10.25
N ASP A 78 10.78 -6.64 9.85
CA ASP A 78 11.70 -7.70 10.30
C ASP A 78 11.99 -7.57 11.81
N ASN A 79 12.20 -6.34 12.30
CA ASN A 79 12.34 -6.08 13.73
C ASN A 79 11.07 -6.46 14.51
N ALA A 80 9.89 -6.13 13.99
CA ALA A 80 8.62 -6.49 14.62
C ALA A 80 8.43 -8.01 14.66
N ARG A 81 8.80 -8.74 13.60
CA ARG A 81 8.76 -10.21 13.57
C ARG A 81 9.73 -10.83 14.58
N ALA A 82 10.96 -10.35 14.63
CA ALA A 82 11.95 -10.81 15.61
C ALA A 82 11.47 -10.56 17.06
N ALA A 83 10.83 -9.42 17.31
CA ALA A 83 10.29 -9.10 18.63
C ALA A 83 9.04 -9.93 18.99
N ALA A 84 8.22 -10.33 18.01
CA ALA A 84 6.97 -11.04 18.26
C ALA A 84 7.16 -12.36 19.01
N GLU A 85 8.24 -13.10 18.73
CA GLU A 85 8.57 -14.34 19.45
C GLU A 85 8.91 -14.06 20.92
N SER A 86 9.69 -13.02 21.21
CA SER A 86 10.03 -12.61 22.57
C SER A 86 8.79 -12.16 23.34
N VAL A 87 7.95 -11.31 22.72
CA VAL A 87 6.71 -10.82 23.33
C VAL A 87 5.76 -11.98 23.62
N THR A 88 5.64 -12.96 22.71
CA THR A 88 4.83 -14.15 22.94
C THR A 88 5.36 -14.99 24.10
N ALA A 89 6.69 -15.21 24.16
CA ALA A 89 7.29 -15.96 25.25
C ALA A 89 7.13 -15.25 26.61
N GLU A 90 7.37 -13.94 26.65
CA GLU A 90 7.23 -13.11 27.86
C GLU A 90 5.78 -13.07 28.35
N THR A 91 4.81 -12.90 27.43
CA THR A 91 3.39 -12.92 27.78
C THR A 91 2.95 -14.28 28.28
N MET A 92 3.35 -15.39 27.63
CA MET A 92 3.04 -16.73 28.14
C MET A 92 3.66 -16.97 29.52
N ALA A 93 4.90 -16.54 29.75
CA ALA A 93 5.56 -16.66 31.04
C ALA A 93 4.85 -15.83 32.13
N ALA A 94 4.40 -14.62 31.81
CA ALA A 94 3.64 -13.77 32.71
C ALA A 94 2.28 -14.37 33.07
N GLU A 95 1.57 -14.96 32.09
CA GLU A 95 0.30 -15.64 32.32
C GLU A 95 0.48 -16.92 33.16
N LEU A 96 1.53 -17.70 32.92
CA LEU A 96 1.88 -18.84 33.78
C LEU A 96 2.24 -18.42 35.20
N ALA A 97 2.92 -17.29 35.39
CA ALA A 97 3.25 -16.77 36.72
C ALA A 97 2.04 -16.20 37.46
N ARG A 98 1.02 -15.72 36.72
CA ARG A 98 -0.26 -15.26 37.27
C ARG A 98 -1.24 -16.40 37.53
N ALA A 99 -1.07 -17.55 36.88
CA ALA A 99 -1.86 -18.72 37.17
C ALA A 99 -1.69 -19.09 38.64
N GLU A 100 -2.80 -19.02 39.38
CA GLU A 100 -2.82 -19.33 40.79
C GLU A 100 -2.40 -20.81 40.97
N PRO A 101 -1.45 -21.12 41.87
CA PRO A 101 -1.04 -22.50 42.07
C PRO A 101 -2.28 -23.34 42.42
N PRO A 102 -2.41 -24.56 41.87
CA PRO A 102 -3.60 -25.37 42.07
C PRO A 102 -3.89 -25.50 43.57
N ASN A 103 -5.11 -25.13 43.98
CA ASN A 103 -5.48 -25.14 45.39
C ASN A 103 -5.20 -26.54 45.99
N PRO A 104 -4.49 -26.65 47.12
CA PRO A 104 -4.21 -27.94 47.75
C PRO A 104 -5.49 -28.74 48.03
N ALA A 105 -6.65 -28.09 48.22
CA ALA A 105 -7.94 -28.75 48.34
C ALA A 105 -8.36 -29.47 47.04
N ASP A 106 -8.14 -28.85 45.88
CA ASP A 106 -8.46 -29.44 44.56
C ASP A 106 -7.53 -30.62 44.25
N GLN A 107 -6.25 -30.50 44.62
CA GLN A 107 -5.28 -31.60 44.51
C GLN A 107 -5.68 -32.78 45.40
N THR A 108 -6.10 -32.50 46.64
CA THR A 108 -6.57 -33.52 47.58
C THR A 108 -7.86 -34.19 47.09
N ALA A 109 -8.79 -33.41 46.54
CA ALA A 109 -10.02 -33.92 45.96
C ALA A 109 -9.75 -34.84 44.77
N ALA A 110 -8.85 -34.45 43.86
CA ALA A 110 -8.43 -35.26 42.73
C ALA A 110 -7.75 -36.57 43.18
N ALA A 111 -6.86 -36.52 44.17
CA ALA A 111 -6.24 -37.70 44.75
C ALA A 111 -7.27 -38.66 45.37
N ALA A 112 -8.24 -38.12 46.12
CA ALA A 112 -9.31 -38.92 46.72
C ALA A 112 -10.25 -39.57 45.69
N VAL A 113 -10.43 -38.95 44.51
CA VAL A 113 -11.13 -39.58 43.37
C VAL A 113 -10.29 -40.73 42.81
N GLY A 114 -8.99 -40.53 42.61
CA GLY A 114 -8.06 -41.57 42.17
C GLY A 114 -8.03 -42.78 43.10
N ASP A 115 -7.93 -42.57 44.41
CA ASP A 115 -7.92 -43.65 45.41
C ASP A 115 -9.25 -44.42 45.46
N ARG A 116 -10.38 -43.72 45.28
CA ARG A 116 -11.68 -44.37 45.20
C ARG A 116 -11.83 -45.15 43.90
N ALA A 117 -11.34 -44.62 42.79
CA ALA A 117 -11.33 -45.31 41.50
C ALA A 117 -10.48 -46.57 41.60
N GLN A 118 -9.25 -46.49 42.11
CA GLN A 118 -8.36 -47.66 42.29
C GLN A 118 -8.97 -48.75 43.17
N ARG A 119 -9.62 -48.37 44.29
CA ARG A 119 -10.30 -49.35 45.16
C ARG A 119 -11.49 -50.05 44.51
N ARG A 120 -12.24 -49.34 43.65
CA ARG A 120 -13.46 -49.86 43.02
C ARG A 120 -13.23 -50.49 41.66
N LEU A 121 -12.11 -50.16 40.99
CA LEU A 121 -11.78 -50.63 39.64
C LEU A 121 -11.82 -52.16 39.51
N PRO A 122 -11.25 -52.97 40.43
CA PRO A 122 -11.26 -54.42 40.29
C PRO A 122 -12.67 -55.01 40.30
N GLU A 123 -13.57 -54.45 41.12
CA GLU A 123 -14.95 -54.89 41.18
C GLU A 123 -15.72 -54.54 39.89
N TYR A 124 -15.53 -53.31 39.39
CA TYR A 124 -16.13 -52.88 38.13
C TYR A 124 -15.63 -53.72 36.96
N VAL A 125 -14.31 -53.96 36.87
CA VAL A 125 -13.72 -54.84 35.85
C VAL A 125 -14.34 -56.23 35.92
N ARG A 126 -14.42 -56.83 37.12
CA ARG A 126 -15.06 -58.14 37.30
C ARG A 126 -16.50 -58.15 36.78
N ARG A 127 -17.33 -57.19 37.20
CA ARG A 127 -18.73 -57.08 36.76
C ARG A 127 -18.85 -56.98 35.23
N VAL A 128 -18.02 -56.16 34.59
CA VAL A 128 -18.01 -56.00 33.14
C VAL A 128 -17.56 -57.29 32.46
N THR A 129 -16.51 -57.95 32.97
CA THR A 129 -16.03 -59.21 32.39
C THR A 129 -17.02 -60.36 32.55
N ASP A 130 -17.71 -60.44 33.70
CA ASP A 130 -18.74 -61.46 33.94
C ASP A 130 -19.96 -61.24 33.05
N ARG A 131 -20.36 -59.98 32.86
CA ARG A 131 -21.43 -59.63 31.92
C ARG A 131 -21.05 -60.00 30.48
N ALA A 132 -19.84 -59.65 30.05
CA ALA A 132 -19.36 -59.98 28.71
C ALA A 132 -19.33 -61.50 28.47
N ARG A 133 -18.90 -62.30 29.46
CA ARG A 133 -18.96 -63.77 29.37
C ARG A 133 -20.39 -64.29 29.24
N ALA A 134 -21.31 -63.79 30.06
CA ALA A 134 -22.71 -64.20 30.00
C ALA A 134 -23.35 -63.87 28.63
N ASP A 135 -23.02 -62.71 28.06
CA ASP A 135 -23.50 -62.31 26.74
C ASP A 135 -22.90 -63.22 25.64
N LEU A 136 -21.62 -63.58 25.72
CA LEU A 136 -20.98 -64.53 24.80
C LEU A 136 -21.59 -65.94 24.90
N ASP A 137 -21.85 -66.43 26.11
CA ASP A 137 -22.48 -67.73 26.33
C ASP A 137 -23.89 -67.78 25.76
N ALA A 138 -24.66 -66.69 25.88
CA ALA A 138 -25.99 -66.56 25.31
C ALA A 138 -25.98 -66.60 23.78
N LEU A 139 -25.02 -65.91 23.14
CA LEU A 139 -24.83 -65.94 21.69
C LEU A 139 -24.46 -67.34 21.19
N CYS A 140 -23.47 -67.99 21.81
CA CYS A 140 -23.06 -69.35 21.48
C CYS A 140 -24.17 -70.41 21.73
N ALA A 141 -25.04 -70.20 22.72
CA ALA A 141 -26.20 -71.04 22.95
C ALA A 141 -27.31 -70.84 21.91
N SER A 142 -27.46 -69.62 21.38
CA SER A 142 -28.38 -69.30 20.29
C SER A 142 -27.93 -69.94 18.97
N ASP A 143 -26.63 -69.92 18.67
CA ASP A 143 -26.08 -70.54 17.46
C ASP A 143 -26.23 -72.07 17.47
N ARG A 144 -26.02 -72.72 18.63
CA ARG A 144 -26.25 -74.18 18.78
C ARG A 144 -27.71 -74.58 18.59
N LYS A 145 -28.66 -73.71 18.95
CA LYS A 145 -30.10 -73.94 18.73
C LYS A 145 -30.53 -73.75 17.28
N SER A 146 -29.72 -73.08 16.46
CA SER A 146 -30.02 -72.83 15.04
C SER A 146 -29.44 -73.90 14.10
N LEU A 147 -28.61 -74.81 14.63
CA LEU A 147 -27.95 -75.92 13.93
C LEU A 147 -28.56 -77.31 14.24
N SER A 148 -29.63 -77.36 15.05
CA SER A 148 -30.43 -78.56 15.35
C SER A 148 -31.86 -78.37 14.88
#